data_AF-A0ABD0RA69-F1
#
_entry.id   AF-A0ABD0RA69-F1
#
_cell.length_a   1.000
_cell.length_b   1.000
_cell.length_c   1.000
_cell.angle_alpha   90.00
_cell.angle_beta   90.00
_cell.angle_gamma   90.00
#
_symmetry.space_group_name_H-M   'P 1'
#
loop_
_entity.id
_entity.type
_entity.pdbx_description
1 polymer ?
#
loop_
_entity_poly.entity_id
_entity_poly.type
_entity_poly.pdbx_seq_one_letter_code
_entity_poly.pdbx_strand_id
1 'polypeptide(L)'
;KSQSGYTLEINRIKDREVNLHEFLLEFCDELKDLEKSKLYTEYKLAFIFDGLDESRLPLKFESEALKMVEKRLSVDVLFTSLVKGKLLPSALIWVTSRPAAANQIPPEYVGLFTEVRGFTDQQKEQYFRKRITDENLAIKIISHIKTSRSLYIMCHIPVFCWITATVLQDILIKNSEENISTTLTEMYIHFLLIQMNMKSQKYDEKAERQRKKLLRLNKEMILKLAKLAFEQLKQENIVFCEDNLEECGIDASKDTEFTGMIAEIFKMEYGLHETKVYCFVHLSVQEFLAAVHVFVCYLNKNMQELQFFFDKPEENVTLQKLLQKAVDKAMESRKGHLDLFLRFLMGISLES
;
A
#
# COMPACT_ATOMS: atom_id res chain seq x y z
N LYS A 1 -17.06 -4.43 4.03
CA LYS A 1 -16.99 -3.82 2.69
C LYS A 1 -15.65 -3.09 2.62
N SER A 2 -14.75 -3.55 1.75
CA SER A 2 -13.36 -3.11 1.65
C SER A 2 -13.28 -1.63 1.24
N GLN A 3 -12.50 -0.87 1.99
CA GLN A 3 -12.12 0.52 1.70
C GLN A 3 -10.92 0.53 0.74
N SER A 4 -11.11 0.15 -0.52
CA SER A 4 -10.07 0.28 -1.54
C SER A 4 -10.67 0.90 -2.80
N GLY A 5 -10.27 2.13 -3.13
CA GLY A 5 -10.23 2.57 -4.53
C GLY A 5 -11.17 3.70 -4.99
N TYR A 6 -11.49 4.72 -4.19
CA TYR A 6 -12.35 5.82 -4.68
C TYR A 6 -11.62 6.94 -5.45
N THR A 7 -10.31 6.86 -5.59
CA THR A 7 -9.49 7.96 -6.14
C THR A 7 -9.11 7.77 -7.60
N LEU A 8 -9.09 6.52 -8.02
CA LEU A 8 -8.70 6.13 -9.38
C LEU A 8 -9.86 6.30 -10.38
N GLU A 9 -11.09 6.50 -9.89
CA GLU A 9 -12.26 6.56 -10.74
C GLU A 9 -12.36 7.86 -11.56
N ILE A 10 -11.93 9.00 -11.00
CA ILE A 10 -11.89 10.29 -11.72
C ILE A 10 -11.00 10.23 -12.96
N ASN A 11 -9.90 9.48 -12.88
CA ASN A 11 -8.99 9.31 -14.00
C ASN A 11 -9.65 8.58 -15.19
N ARG A 12 -10.77 7.86 -14.99
CA ARG A 12 -11.52 7.17 -16.07
C ARG A 12 -12.14 8.12 -17.08
N ILE A 13 -12.53 9.31 -16.62
CA ILE A 13 -13.23 10.29 -17.46
C ILE A 13 -12.40 11.55 -17.73
N LYS A 14 -11.10 11.55 -17.36
CA LYS A 14 -10.23 12.74 -17.45
C LYS A 14 -10.18 13.40 -18.84
N ASP A 15 -10.29 12.58 -19.90
CA ASP A 15 -10.22 13.01 -21.30
C ASP A 15 -11.61 13.31 -21.90
N ARG A 16 -12.69 13.08 -21.13
CA ARG A 16 -14.07 13.42 -21.53
C ARG A 16 -14.40 14.85 -21.12
N GLU A 17 -15.22 15.49 -21.93
CA GLU A 17 -15.92 16.71 -21.52
C GLU A 17 -17.28 16.35 -20.92
N VAL A 18 -17.46 16.65 -19.63
CA VAL A 18 -18.68 16.39 -18.89
C VAL A 18 -19.10 17.65 -18.15
N ASN A 19 -20.40 17.82 -17.91
CA ASN A 19 -20.86 18.85 -16.97
C ASN A 19 -20.82 18.29 -15.53
N LEU A 20 -21.02 19.15 -14.54
CA LEU A 20 -20.90 18.72 -13.13
C LEU A 20 -21.93 17.64 -12.76
N HIS A 21 -23.12 17.68 -13.35
CA HIS A 21 -24.14 16.68 -13.05
C HIS A 21 -23.79 15.33 -13.67
N GLU A 22 -23.34 15.31 -14.92
CA GLU A 22 -22.83 14.10 -15.59
C GLU A 22 -21.63 13.52 -14.85
N PHE A 23 -20.71 14.38 -14.37
CA PHE A 23 -19.59 13.97 -13.54
C PHE A 23 -20.06 13.27 -12.25
N LEU A 24 -21.06 13.83 -11.57
CA LEU A 24 -21.62 13.22 -10.35
C LEU A 24 -22.31 11.88 -10.63
N LEU A 25 -23.08 11.79 -11.71
CA LEU A 25 -23.79 10.56 -12.08
C LEU A 25 -22.86 9.42 -12.49
N GLU A 26 -21.63 9.71 -12.91
CA GLU A 26 -20.64 8.68 -13.23
C GLU A 26 -20.19 7.90 -11.98
N PHE A 27 -20.18 8.54 -10.81
CA PHE A 27 -19.69 7.94 -9.55
C PHE A 27 -20.80 7.68 -8.52
N CYS A 28 -21.98 8.30 -8.71
CA CYS A 28 -23.09 8.23 -7.79
C CYS A 28 -24.41 8.12 -8.57
N ASP A 29 -24.76 6.89 -8.95
CA ASP A 29 -25.99 6.60 -9.69
C ASP A 29 -27.26 6.97 -8.90
N GLU A 30 -27.17 7.00 -7.56
CA GLU A 30 -28.28 7.38 -6.67
C GLU A 30 -28.71 8.84 -6.84
N LEU A 31 -27.88 9.68 -7.46
CA LEU A 31 -28.19 11.07 -7.75
C LEU A 31 -29.09 11.26 -8.98
N LYS A 32 -29.37 10.20 -9.76
CA LYS A 32 -30.26 10.26 -10.94
C LYS A 32 -31.70 10.62 -10.60
N ASP A 33 -32.17 10.16 -9.45
CA ASP A 33 -33.55 10.34 -9.00
C ASP A 33 -33.77 11.71 -8.30
N LEU A 34 -32.68 12.47 -8.08
CA LEU A 34 -32.71 13.78 -7.45
C LEU A 34 -32.90 14.90 -8.48
N GLU A 35 -33.76 15.85 -8.15
CA GLU A 35 -33.99 17.03 -8.98
C GLU A 35 -32.74 17.92 -8.99
N LYS A 36 -32.17 18.17 -10.18
CA LYS A 36 -30.90 18.92 -10.34
C LYS A 36 -30.93 20.29 -9.68
N SER A 37 -32.05 21.00 -9.82
CA SER A 37 -32.26 22.31 -9.21
C SER A 37 -32.06 22.24 -7.69
N LYS A 38 -32.76 21.33 -7.03
CA LYS A 38 -32.68 21.12 -5.58
C LYS A 38 -31.29 20.73 -5.13
N LEU A 39 -30.62 19.82 -5.87
CA LEU A 39 -29.26 19.36 -5.54
C LEU A 39 -28.28 20.52 -5.32
N TYR A 40 -28.34 21.53 -6.18
CA TYR A 40 -27.39 22.65 -6.16
C TYR A 40 -27.89 23.88 -5.36
N THR A 41 -29.19 23.99 -5.09
CA THR A 41 -29.76 25.15 -4.36
C THR A 41 -30.15 24.87 -2.91
N GLU A 42 -30.61 23.66 -2.59
CA GLU A 42 -31.16 23.31 -1.28
C GLU A 42 -30.20 22.49 -0.42
N TYR A 43 -29.31 21.70 -1.04
CA TYR A 43 -28.37 20.84 -0.32
C TYR A 43 -27.01 21.49 -0.10
N LYS A 44 -26.39 21.14 1.04
CA LYS A 44 -24.97 21.43 1.29
C LYS A 44 -24.14 20.29 0.76
N LEU A 45 -23.34 20.57 -0.27
CA LEU A 45 -22.50 19.58 -0.94
C LEU A 45 -21.10 19.55 -0.33
N ALA A 46 -20.57 18.36 -0.11
CA ALA A 46 -19.19 18.13 0.26
C ALA A 46 -18.57 17.12 -0.70
N PHE A 47 -17.40 17.47 -1.25
CA PHE A 47 -16.64 16.63 -2.17
C PHE A 47 -15.38 16.13 -1.47
N ILE A 48 -15.15 14.81 -1.47
CA ILE A 48 -13.95 14.18 -0.91
C ILE A 48 -13.19 13.54 -2.06
N PHE A 49 -12.03 14.10 -2.38
CA PHE A 49 -11.11 13.59 -3.40
C PHE A 49 -9.93 12.89 -2.71
N ASP A 50 -9.89 11.56 -2.77
CA ASP A 50 -9.06 10.76 -1.84
C ASP A 50 -7.66 10.35 -2.39
N GLY A 51 -6.73 11.23 -2.72
CA GLY A 51 -5.38 10.80 -3.13
C GLY A 51 -4.93 11.48 -4.40
N LEU A 52 -4.76 12.80 -4.28
CA LEU A 52 -4.32 13.66 -5.37
C LEU A 52 -3.01 13.21 -6.00
N ASP A 53 -2.13 12.56 -5.23
CA ASP A 53 -0.86 12.02 -5.73
C ASP A 53 -1.02 10.91 -6.79
N GLU A 54 -2.21 10.33 -6.93
CA GLU A 54 -2.56 9.36 -7.97
C GLU A 54 -3.31 10.02 -9.15
N SER A 55 -3.69 11.29 -9.02
CA SER A 55 -4.38 12.04 -10.06
C SER A 55 -3.45 12.28 -11.25
N ARG A 56 -4.00 12.12 -12.47
CA ARG A 56 -3.31 12.50 -13.72
C ARG A 56 -3.87 13.76 -14.35
N LEU A 57 -4.69 14.49 -13.61
CA LEU A 57 -5.17 15.77 -14.07
C LEU A 57 -3.97 16.73 -14.19
N PRO A 58 -3.92 17.57 -15.24
CA PRO A 58 -2.89 18.59 -15.38
C PRO A 58 -2.87 19.64 -14.24
N LEU A 59 -3.96 19.74 -13.47
CA LEU A 59 -4.17 20.67 -12.37
C LEU A 59 -3.86 22.12 -12.76
N LYS A 60 -4.41 22.56 -13.89
CA LYS A 60 -4.12 23.89 -14.45
C LYS A 60 -4.86 24.99 -13.69
N PHE A 61 -4.39 25.34 -12.50
CA PHE A 61 -4.94 26.42 -11.68
C PHE A 61 -4.76 27.83 -12.31
N GLU A 62 -3.91 27.98 -13.32
CA GLU A 62 -3.78 29.24 -14.08
C GLU A 62 -4.89 29.45 -15.12
N SER A 63 -5.61 28.38 -15.49
CA SER A 63 -6.69 28.45 -16.49
C SER A 63 -7.93 29.17 -15.98
N GLU A 64 -8.72 29.73 -16.91
CA GLU A 64 -9.94 30.47 -16.57
C GLU A 64 -10.96 29.53 -15.89
N ALA A 65 -11.33 29.88 -14.66
CA ALA A 65 -12.29 29.11 -13.88
C ALA A 65 -13.72 29.55 -14.21
N LEU A 66 -14.62 28.58 -14.35
CA LEU A 66 -15.97 28.82 -14.85
C LEU A 66 -17.03 28.59 -13.77
N LYS A 67 -18.14 29.34 -13.89
CA LYS A 67 -19.22 29.41 -12.88
C LYS A 67 -20.48 28.61 -13.23
N MET A 68 -20.54 27.99 -14.42
CA MET A 68 -21.76 27.36 -14.93
C MET A 68 -21.70 25.84 -14.79
N VAL A 69 -22.68 25.28 -14.08
CA VAL A 69 -22.82 23.85 -13.77
C VAL A 69 -23.21 23.04 -15.01
N GLU A 70 -23.91 23.65 -15.95
CA GLU A 70 -24.46 23.03 -17.15
C GLU A 70 -23.43 22.87 -18.27
N LYS A 71 -22.33 23.63 -18.21
CA LYS A 71 -21.32 23.62 -19.26
C LYS A 71 -20.48 22.34 -19.17
N ARG A 72 -20.38 21.62 -20.30
CA ARG A 72 -19.45 20.50 -20.43
C ARG A 72 -18.02 21.00 -20.51
N LEU A 73 -17.14 20.43 -19.70
CA LEU A 73 -15.76 20.85 -19.51
C LEU A 73 -14.88 19.62 -19.26
N SER A 74 -13.57 19.77 -19.46
CA SER A 74 -12.64 18.73 -19.02
C SER A 74 -12.72 18.57 -17.50
N VAL A 75 -12.43 17.35 -17.03
CA VAL A 75 -12.47 17.02 -15.60
C VAL A 75 -11.46 17.86 -14.80
N ASP A 76 -10.33 18.22 -15.42
CA ASP A 76 -9.34 19.13 -14.86
C ASP A 76 -9.94 20.52 -14.54
N VAL A 77 -10.70 21.07 -15.48
CA VAL A 77 -11.34 22.38 -15.31
C VAL A 77 -12.47 22.30 -14.29
N LEU A 78 -13.23 21.20 -14.25
CA LEU A 78 -14.25 20.98 -13.21
C LEU A 78 -13.62 20.93 -11.82
N PHE A 79 -12.59 20.10 -11.63
CA PHE A 79 -11.88 19.96 -10.35
C PHE A 79 -11.29 21.30 -9.91
N THR A 80 -10.53 21.98 -10.77
CA THR A 80 -9.92 23.27 -10.42
C THR A 80 -10.97 24.35 -10.19
N SER A 81 -12.10 24.37 -10.91
CA SER A 81 -13.19 25.33 -10.70
C SER A 81 -13.97 25.09 -9.40
N LEU A 82 -14.09 23.82 -8.97
CA LEU A 82 -14.60 23.46 -7.65
C LEU A 82 -13.63 23.97 -6.58
N VAL A 83 -12.35 23.62 -6.65
CA VAL A 83 -11.33 24.01 -5.65
C VAL A 83 -11.20 25.53 -5.53
N LYS A 84 -11.28 26.26 -6.65
CA LYS A 84 -11.30 27.74 -6.67
C LYS A 84 -12.60 28.35 -6.12
N GLY A 85 -13.61 27.54 -5.80
CA GLY A 85 -14.93 27.98 -5.33
C GLY A 85 -15.73 28.75 -6.39
N LYS A 86 -15.45 28.56 -7.69
CA LYS A 86 -16.14 29.27 -8.77
C LYS A 86 -17.37 28.53 -9.27
N LEU A 87 -17.30 27.20 -9.31
CA LEU A 87 -18.39 26.35 -9.82
C LEU A 87 -19.52 26.17 -8.80
N LEU A 88 -19.16 25.85 -7.55
CA LEU A 88 -20.09 25.73 -6.43
C LEU A 88 -19.50 26.42 -5.19
N PRO A 89 -19.72 27.74 -5.01
CA PRO A 89 -19.07 28.51 -3.95
C PRO A 89 -19.37 28.02 -2.53
N SER A 90 -20.54 27.39 -2.32
CA SER A 90 -20.98 26.88 -1.02
C SER A 90 -20.53 25.44 -0.74
N ALA A 91 -19.86 24.78 -1.69
CA ALA A 91 -19.43 23.40 -1.52
C ALA A 91 -18.18 23.32 -0.64
N LEU A 92 -18.13 22.29 0.21
CA LEU A 92 -16.93 21.94 0.96
C LEU A 92 -16.09 20.96 0.14
N ILE A 93 -14.78 21.13 0.14
CA ILE A 93 -13.87 20.28 -0.62
C ILE A 93 -12.78 19.78 0.31
N TRP A 94 -12.64 18.46 0.37
CA TRP A 94 -11.60 17.75 1.10
C TRP A 94 -10.75 16.99 0.09
N VAL A 95 -9.43 17.20 0.13
CA VAL A 95 -8.48 16.48 -0.72
C VAL A 95 -7.48 15.76 0.18
N THR A 96 -7.31 14.45 0.01
CA THR A 96 -6.19 13.71 0.62
C THR A 96 -5.07 13.55 -0.41
N SER A 97 -3.82 13.47 0.05
CA SER A 97 -2.65 13.36 -0.81
C SER A 97 -1.44 12.94 0.02
N ARG A 98 -0.48 12.24 -0.60
CA ARG A 98 0.90 12.22 -0.08
C ARG A 98 1.48 13.64 -0.04
N PRO A 99 2.35 13.97 0.95
CA PRO A 99 2.89 15.32 1.11
C PRO A 99 3.54 15.91 -0.15
N ALA A 100 4.25 15.07 -0.91
CA ALA A 100 4.96 15.50 -2.13
C ALA A 100 4.03 16.07 -3.22
N ALA A 101 2.78 15.61 -3.27
CA ALA A 101 1.80 16.02 -4.28
C ALA A 101 0.81 17.08 -3.77
N ALA A 102 0.74 17.33 -2.45
CA ALA A 102 -0.21 18.27 -1.87
C ALA A 102 0.01 19.71 -2.37
N ASN A 103 1.26 20.07 -2.67
CA ASN A 103 1.64 21.38 -3.20
C ASN A 103 1.20 21.61 -4.66
N GLN A 104 0.61 20.62 -5.32
CA GLN A 104 -0.01 20.82 -6.64
C GLN A 104 -1.27 21.68 -6.55
N ILE A 105 -1.88 21.81 -5.37
CA ILE A 105 -2.96 22.77 -5.12
C ILE A 105 -2.34 24.05 -4.54
N PRO A 106 -2.53 25.22 -5.18
CA PRO A 106 -2.03 26.48 -4.68
C PRO A 106 -2.57 26.81 -3.28
N PRO A 107 -1.72 27.24 -2.33
CA PRO A 107 -2.12 27.50 -0.94
C PRO A 107 -3.25 28.52 -0.79
N GLU A 108 -3.39 29.47 -1.73
CA GLU A 108 -4.46 30.47 -1.72
C GLU A 108 -5.87 29.87 -1.86
N TYR A 109 -5.98 28.62 -2.35
CA TYR A 109 -7.25 27.89 -2.45
C TYR A 109 -7.45 26.89 -1.30
N VAL A 110 -6.52 26.81 -0.35
CA VAL A 110 -6.57 25.87 0.76
C VAL A 110 -6.97 26.58 2.05
N GLY A 111 -8.18 26.33 2.53
CA GLY A 111 -8.67 26.91 3.79
C GLY A 111 -8.09 26.24 5.04
N LEU A 112 -7.78 24.93 4.97
CA LEU A 112 -7.22 24.16 6.07
C LEU A 112 -6.26 23.10 5.53
N PHE A 113 -5.04 23.07 6.06
CA PHE A 113 -4.06 22.02 5.81
C PHE A 113 -3.90 21.15 7.04
N THR A 114 -4.09 19.83 6.89
CA THR A 114 -3.95 18.87 8.00
C THR A 114 -3.02 17.75 7.59
N GLU A 115 -2.02 17.47 8.43
CA GLU A 115 -1.07 16.38 8.23
C GLU A 115 -1.47 15.16 9.07
N VAL A 116 -1.70 14.01 8.42
CA VAL A 116 -1.96 12.75 9.12
C VAL A 116 -0.63 12.14 9.56
N ARG A 117 -0.29 12.32 10.85
CA ARG A 117 0.99 11.87 11.40
C ARG A 117 1.00 10.41 11.87
N GLY A 118 -0.17 9.84 12.12
CA GLY A 118 -0.31 8.48 12.67
C GLY A 118 -0.93 8.49 14.07
N PHE A 119 -0.74 7.42 14.82
CA PHE A 119 -1.32 7.23 16.15
C PHE A 119 -0.47 7.85 17.26
N THR A 120 -1.14 8.62 18.13
CA THR A 120 -0.62 8.96 19.45
C THR A 120 -0.50 7.72 20.33
N ASP A 121 0.26 7.81 21.41
CA ASP A 121 0.42 6.68 22.34
C ASP A 121 -0.91 6.16 22.91
N GLN A 122 -1.86 7.06 23.17
CA GLN A 122 -3.22 6.68 23.58
C GLN A 122 -3.99 5.98 22.45
N GLN A 123 -3.87 6.46 21.21
CA GLN A 123 -4.54 5.85 20.05
C GLN A 123 -3.98 4.47 19.72
N LYS A 124 -2.68 4.23 19.93
CA LYS A 124 -2.08 2.88 19.82
C LYS A 124 -2.80 1.89 20.72
N GLU A 125 -2.94 2.22 22.01
CA GLU A 125 -3.64 1.34 22.95
C GLU A 125 -5.12 1.14 22.58
N GLN A 126 -5.80 2.21 22.20
CA GLN A 126 -7.20 2.14 21.76
C GLN A 126 -7.36 1.24 20.54
N TYR A 127 -6.43 1.28 19.59
CA TYR A 127 -6.44 0.40 18.44
C TYR A 127 -6.38 -1.07 18.87
N PHE A 128 -5.40 -1.44 19.71
CA PHE A 128 -5.25 -2.84 20.14
C PHE A 128 -6.44 -3.33 20.95
N ARG A 129 -6.96 -2.53 21.90
CA ARG A 129 -8.18 -2.88 22.66
C ARG A 129 -9.41 -3.05 21.77
N LYS A 130 -9.58 -2.20 20.74
CA LYS A 130 -10.70 -2.34 19.79
C LYS A 130 -10.54 -3.53 18.86
N ARG A 131 -9.31 -3.89 18.51
CA ARG A 131 -9.02 -4.91 17.50
C ARG A 131 -9.04 -6.33 18.07
N ILE A 132 -8.71 -6.48 19.35
CA ILE A 132 -8.57 -7.76 20.07
C ILE A 132 -9.75 -7.88 21.03
N THR A 133 -10.65 -8.84 20.77
CA THR A 133 -11.88 -9.02 21.56
C THR A 133 -11.63 -9.48 23.00
N ASP A 134 -10.56 -10.25 23.22
CA ASP A 134 -10.15 -10.69 24.56
C ASP A 134 -9.32 -9.60 25.25
N GLU A 135 -9.88 -8.99 26.30
CA GLU A 135 -9.25 -7.90 27.04
C GLU A 135 -7.93 -8.32 27.71
N ASN A 136 -7.82 -9.56 28.20
CA ASN A 136 -6.58 -10.04 28.83
C ASN A 136 -5.48 -10.19 27.78
N LEU A 137 -5.83 -10.71 26.61
CA LEU A 137 -4.91 -10.80 25.48
C LEU A 137 -4.49 -9.41 24.99
N ALA A 138 -5.43 -8.46 24.91
CA ALA A 138 -5.16 -7.08 24.53
C ALA A 138 -4.17 -6.42 25.51
N ILE A 139 -4.37 -6.58 26.81
CA ILE A 139 -3.46 -6.08 27.85
C ILE A 139 -2.07 -6.69 27.70
N LYS A 140 -1.97 -8.02 27.49
CA LYS A 140 -0.69 -8.72 27.31
C LYS A 140 0.06 -8.20 26.07
N ILE A 141 -0.64 -8.03 24.95
CA ILE A 141 -0.07 -7.51 23.69
C ILE A 141 0.39 -6.05 23.86
N ILE A 142 -0.43 -5.17 24.44
CA ILE A 142 -0.06 -3.78 24.67
C ILE A 142 1.17 -3.68 25.58
N SER A 143 1.21 -4.48 26.66
CA SER A 143 2.35 -4.55 27.57
C SER A 143 3.62 -4.95 26.80
N HIS A 144 3.55 -6.01 25.99
CA HIS A 144 4.66 -6.46 25.19
C HIS A 144 5.15 -5.42 24.16
N ILE A 145 4.23 -4.74 23.47
CA ILE A 145 4.61 -3.68 22.51
C ILE A 145 5.34 -2.54 23.22
N LYS A 146 4.91 -2.18 24.44
CA LYS A 146 5.57 -1.13 25.24
C LYS A 146 6.98 -1.51 25.71
N THR A 147 7.26 -2.80 25.95
CA THR A 147 8.62 -3.24 26.31
C THR A 147 9.56 -3.24 25.11
N SER A 148 9.04 -3.43 23.89
CA SER A 148 9.81 -3.33 22.65
C SER A 148 9.81 -1.91 22.07
N ARG A 149 10.88 -1.14 22.33
CA ARG A 149 11.03 0.23 21.80
C ARG A 149 10.83 0.31 20.28
N SER A 150 11.32 -0.67 19.52
CA SER A 150 11.16 -0.69 18.06
C SER A 150 9.70 -0.86 17.66
N LEU A 151 8.99 -1.87 18.20
CA LEU A 151 7.58 -2.09 17.88
C LEU A 151 6.71 -0.90 18.30
N TYR A 152 7.00 -0.33 19.48
CA TYR A 152 6.29 0.82 20.00
C TYR A 152 6.39 2.06 19.09
N ILE A 153 7.59 2.34 18.57
CA ILE A 153 7.83 3.45 17.63
C ILE A 153 7.13 3.18 16.30
N MET A 154 7.26 1.97 15.75
CA MET A 154 6.65 1.63 14.46
C MET A 154 5.13 1.66 14.51
N CYS A 155 4.52 1.26 15.64
CA CYS A 155 3.08 1.37 15.87
C CYS A 155 2.56 2.82 15.87
N HIS A 156 3.40 3.83 15.66
CA HIS A 156 2.93 5.15 15.26
C HIS A 156 2.20 5.10 13.91
N ILE A 157 2.61 4.25 12.97
CA ILE A 157 1.90 4.09 11.69
C ILE A 157 0.85 2.97 11.82
N PRO A 158 -0.43 3.22 11.51
CA PRO A 158 -1.52 2.26 11.75
C PRO A 158 -1.33 0.86 11.14
N VAL A 159 -0.69 0.77 9.97
CA VAL A 159 -0.44 -0.52 9.31
C VAL A 159 0.47 -1.43 10.16
N PHE A 160 1.45 -0.88 10.87
CA PHE A 160 2.28 -1.66 11.79
C PHE A 160 1.48 -2.13 12.99
N CYS A 161 0.49 -1.37 13.47
CA CYS A 161 -0.43 -1.86 14.50
C CYS A 161 -1.23 -3.06 14.01
N TRP A 162 -1.71 -3.02 12.76
CA TRP A 162 -2.44 -4.14 12.16
C TRP A 162 -1.58 -5.39 12.02
N ILE A 163 -0.36 -5.27 11.48
CA ILE A 163 0.60 -6.39 11.36
C ILE A 163 0.93 -6.93 12.75
N THR A 164 1.24 -6.04 13.70
CA THR A 164 1.61 -6.42 15.06
C THR A 164 0.49 -7.14 15.80
N ALA A 165 -0.74 -6.61 15.71
CA ALA A 165 -1.90 -7.26 16.29
C ALA A 165 -2.13 -8.64 15.69
N THR A 166 -1.98 -8.78 14.37
CA THR A 166 -2.19 -10.06 13.67
C THR A 166 -1.17 -11.10 14.12
N VAL A 167 0.11 -10.74 14.17
CA VAL A 167 1.20 -11.63 14.54
C VAL A 167 1.16 -12.02 16.02
N LEU A 168 1.03 -11.06 16.92
CA LEU A 168 1.05 -11.35 18.36
C LEU A 168 -0.19 -12.12 18.81
N GLN A 169 -1.35 -11.89 18.20
CA GLN A 169 -2.54 -12.72 18.46
C GLN A 169 -2.27 -14.18 18.06
N ASP A 170 -1.72 -14.42 16.85
CA ASP A 170 -1.44 -15.77 16.38
C ASP A 170 -0.43 -16.50 17.27
N ILE A 171 0.66 -15.82 17.65
CA ILE A 171 1.70 -16.39 18.52
C ILE A 171 1.12 -16.72 19.90
N LEU A 172 0.41 -15.80 20.54
CA LEU A 172 -0.10 -15.97 21.91
C LEU A 172 -1.27 -16.96 22.01
N ILE A 173 -2.05 -17.13 20.94
CA ILE A 173 -3.10 -18.16 20.88
C ILE A 173 -2.47 -19.55 20.73
N LYS A 174 -1.36 -19.67 20.00
CA LYS A 174 -0.70 -20.97 19.71
C LYS A 174 0.31 -21.41 20.77
N ASN A 175 1.02 -20.47 21.39
CA ASN A 175 2.08 -20.73 22.36
C ASN A 175 1.77 -19.96 23.65
N SER A 176 1.59 -20.67 24.77
CA SER A 176 1.07 -20.07 26.00
C SER A 176 2.05 -19.12 26.70
N GLU A 177 3.38 -19.27 26.58
CA GLU A 177 4.26 -18.46 27.46
C GLU A 177 5.74 -18.25 27.12
N GLU A 178 6.35 -18.83 26.08
CA GLU A 178 7.82 -18.69 25.90
C GLU A 178 8.25 -17.90 24.66
N ASN A 179 9.02 -16.83 24.92
CA ASN A 179 9.77 -15.96 24.01
C ASN A 179 8.95 -15.17 22.99
N ILE A 180 8.26 -14.12 23.45
CA ILE A 180 7.92 -12.99 22.57
C ILE A 180 9.18 -12.15 22.33
N SER A 181 10.15 -12.71 21.62
CA SER A 181 11.26 -11.95 21.04
C SER A 181 10.86 -11.72 19.59
N THR A 182 10.37 -10.54 19.26
CA THR A 182 9.99 -10.25 17.88
C THR A 182 10.61 -8.95 17.42
N THR A 183 11.85 -9.07 16.96
CA THR A 183 12.45 -8.10 16.04
C THR A 183 11.48 -7.83 14.88
N LEU A 184 11.65 -6.67 14.23
CA LEU A 184 10.84 -6.34 13.07
C LEU A 184 10.90 -7.44 12.00
N THR A 185 12.07 -8.03 11.79
CA THR A 185 12.25 -9.14 10.85
C THR A 185 11.45 -10.37 11.27
N GLU A 186 11.54 -10.80 12.53
CA GLU A 186 10.74 -11.93 13.04
C GLU A 186 9.23 -11.66 12.90
N MET A 187 8.77 -10.43 13.19
CA MET A 187 7.37 -10.04 12.98
C MET A 187 6.92 -10.25 11.54
N TYR A 188 7.75 -9.87 10.56
CA TYR A 188 7.41 -10.03 9.15
C TYR A 188 7.53 -11.49 8.68
N ILE A 189 8.47 -12.27 9.22
CA ILE A 189 8.53 -13.72 9.00
C ILE A 189 7.25 -14.38 9.52
N HIS A 190 6.83 -14.06 10.75
CA HIS A 190 5.58 -14.59 11.31
C HIS A 190 4.35 -14.12 10.51
N PHE A 191 4.31 -12.85 10.11
CA PHE A 191 3.24 -12.33 9.26
C PHE A 191 3.15 -13.12 7.96
N LEU A 192 4.28 -13.38 7.29
CA LEU A 192 4.35 -14.21 6.09
C LEU A 192 3.79 -15.62 6.35
N LEU A 193 4.21 -16.26 7.44
CA LEU A 193 3.75 -17.59 7.83
C LEU A 193 2.23 -17.63 8.10
N ILE A 194 1.67 -16.59 8.72
CA ILE A 194 0.22 -16.48 8.96
C ILE A 194 -0.53 -16.38 7.63
N GLN A 195 -0.07 -15.52 6.71
CA GLN A 195 -0.69 -15.37 5.39
C GLN A 195 -0.62 -16.68 4.59
N MET A 196 0.46 -17.45 4.71
CA MET A 196 0.56 -18.80 4.12
C MET A 196 -0.44 -19.79 4.75
N ASN A 197 -0.57 -19.78 6.08
CA ASN A 197 -1.38 -20.74 6.81
C ASN A 197 -2.89 -20.48 6.69
N MET A 198 -3.32 -19.20 6.68
CA MET A 198 -4.73 -18.85 6.45
C MET A 198 -5.26 -19.35 5.10
N LYS A 199 -4.39 -19.42 4.07
CA LYS A 199 -4.73 -20.05 2.79
C LYS A 199 -4.97 -21.56 2.90
N SER A 200 -4.24 -22.25 3.79
CA SER A 200 -4.37 -23.70 3.98
C SER A 200 -5.58 -24.13 4.81
N GLN A 201 -6.16 -23.22 5.61
CA GLN A 201 -7.29 -23.49 6.52
C GLN A 201 -8.68 -23.26 5.90
N LYS A 202 -8.78 -22.67 4.69
CA LYS A 202 -10.08 -22.52 3.99
C LYS A 202 -10.65 -23.85 3.45
N TYR A 203 -9.97 -24.97 3.67
CA TYR A 203 -10.40 -26.31 3.25
C TYR A 203 -10.25 -27.28 4.43
N ASP A 204 -11.37 -27.72 4.98
CA ASP A 204 -11.38 -28.68 6.08
C ASP A 204 -10.94 -30.09 5.64
N GLU A 205 -10.27 -30.76 6.59
CA GLU A 205 -10.04 -32.20 6.72
C GLU A 205 -9.65 -33.05 5.49
N LYS A 206 -8.56 -32.72 4.77
CA LYS A 206 -7.93 -33.70 3.87
C LYS A 206 -6.42 -33.91 4.07
N ALA A 207 -6.09 -35.20 4.19
CA ALA A 207 -4.82 -35.91 4.24
C ALA A 207 -3.52 -35.09 4.13
N GLU A 208 -2.55 -35.40 4.98
CA GLU A 208 -1.19 -34.83 5.07
C GLU A 208 -0.48 -34.58 3.71
N ARG A 209 -0.77 -35.38 2.68
CA ARG A 209 -0.27 -35.18 1.31
C ARG A 209 -0.75 -33.86 0.67
N GLN A 210 -1.99 -33.44 0.92
CA GLN A 210 -2.53 -32.17 0.44
C GLN A 210 -1.89 -30.97 1.15
N ARG A 211 -1.63 -31.08 2.46
CA ARG A 211 -0.88 -30.07 3.24
C ARG A 211 0.54 -29.88 2.71
N LYS A 212 1.28 -30.95 2.43
CA LYS A 212 2.63 -30.88 1.83
C LYS A 212 2.61 -30.25 0.43
N LYS A 213 1.58 -30.54 -0.38
CA LYS A 213 1.40 -29.91 -1.70
C LYS A 213 1.13 -28.40 -1.58
N LEU A 214 0.27 -27.99 -0.65
CA LEU A 214 -0.07 -26.58 -0.39
C LEU A 214 1.15 -25.79 0.12
N LEU A 215 1.94 -26.36 1.02
CA LEU A 215 3.17 -25.72 1.50
C LEU A 215 4.17 -25.48 0.36
N ARG A 216 4.30 -26.42 -0.59
CA ARG A 216 5.13 -26.22 -1.79
C ARG A 216 4.61 -25.09 -2.67
N LEU A 217 3.31 -25.07 -2.97
CA LEU A 217 2.68 -24.00 -3.75
C LEU A 217 2.84 -22.63 -3.09
N ASN A 218 2.69 -22.55 -1.77
CA ASN A 218 2.88 -21.31 -1.01
C ASN A 218 4.34 -20.85 -1.06
N LYS A 219 5.31 -21.77 -0.95
CA LYS A 219 6.73 -21.45 -1.07
C LYS A 219 7.06 -20.89 -2.45
N GLU A 220 6.60 -21.54 -3.51
CA GLU A 220 6.81 -21.08 -4.89
C GLU A 220 6.22 -19.68 -5.11
N MET A 221 5.00 -19.45 -4.62
CA MET A 221 4.36 -18.13 -4.70
C MET A 221 5.15 -17.05 -3.96
N ILE A 222 5.63 -17.33 -2.75
CA ILE A 222 6.45 -16.37 -2.00
C ILE A 222 7.73 -16.03 -2.74
N LEU A 223 8.39 -17.00 -3.37
CA LEU A 223 9.60 -16.72 -4.14
C LEU A 223 9.32 -15.82 -5.34
N LYS A 224 8.18 -15.99 -6.00
CA LYS A 224 7.72 -15.11 -7.07
C LYS A 224 7.40 -13.70 -6.57
N LEU A 225 6.65 -13.58 -5.46
CA LEU A 225 6.34 -12.30 -4.82
C LEU A 225 7.60 -11.59 -4.32
N ALA A 226 8.57 -12.33 -3.78
CA ALA A 226 9.85 -11.82 -3.34
C ALA A 226 10.67 -11.28 -4.52
N LYS A 227 10.70 -12.01 -5.64
CA LYS A 227 11.32 -11.54 -6.88
C LYS A 227 10.65 -10.25 -7.38
N LEU A 228 9.32 -10.25 -7.51
CA LEU A 228 8.56 -9.07 -7.89
C LEU A 228 8.87 -7.87 -6.98
N ALA A 229 8.87 -8.08 -5.67
CA ALA A 229 9.16 -7.03 -4.71
C ALA A 229 10.56 -6.42 -4.93
N PHE A 230 11.57 -7.25 -5.20
CA PHE A 230 12.91 -6.79 -5.50
C PHE A 230 13.00 -6.05 -6.84
N GLU A 231 12.39 -6.56 -7.91
CA GLU A 231 12.34 -5.89 -9.21
C GLU A 231 11.71 -4.50 -9.12
N GLN A 232 10.57 -4.40 -8.45
CA GLN A 232 9.87 -3.13 -8.28
C GLN A 232 10.62 -2.19 -7.34
N LEU A 233 11.29 -2.71 -6.30
CA LEU A 233 12.13 -1.91 -5.41
C LEU A 233 13.31 -1.27 -6.15
N LYS A 234 14.00 -2.03 -7.03
CA LYS A 234 15.13 -1.53 -7.84
C LYS A 234 14.72 -0.37 -8.74
N GLN A 235 13.50 -0.41 -9.26
CA GLN A 235 12.94 0.63 -10.14
C GLN A 235 12.25 1.77 -9.37
N GLU A 236 12.24 1.72 -8.03
CA GLU A 236 11.47 2.64 -7.16
C GLU A 236 9.96 2.65 -7.45
N ASN A 237 9.43 1.54 -7.98
CA ASN A 237 8.02 1.39 -8.30
C ASN A 237 7.22 0.94 -7.07
N ILE A 238 6.15 1.66 -6.79
CA ILE A 238 5.17 1.32 -5.75
C ILE A 238 3.96 0.59 -6.37
N VAL A 239 3.65 0.93 -7.62
CA VAL A 239 2.53 0.38 -8.40
C VAL A 239 3.08 -0.24 -9.68
N PHE A 240 2.61 -1.43 -10.02
CA PHE A 240 3.10 -2.25 -11.14
C PHE A 240 1.93 -2.89 -11.91
N CYS A 241 2.12 -3.20 -13.20
CA CYS A 241 1.08 -3.75 -14.06
C CYS A 241 1.05 -5.29 -14.08
N GLU A 242 0.09 -5.85 -14.81
CA GLU A 242 -0.02 -7.28 -15.06
C GLU A 242 1.25 -7.84 -15.74
N ASP A 243 1.84 -7.11 -16.70
CA ASP A 243 3.09 -7.54 -17.35
C ASP A 243 4.22 -7.77 -16.32
N ASN A 244 4.32 -6.90 -15.30
CA ASN A 244 5.32 -7.07 -14.25
C ASN A 244 5.08 -8.33 -13.38
N LEU A 245 3.81 -8.71 -13.20
CA LEU A 245 3.44 -9.97 -12.55
C LEU A 245 3.86 -11.15 -13.42
N GLU A 246 3.56 -11.10 -14.72
CA GLU A 246 3.88 -12.15 -15.68
C GLU A 246 5.40 -12.37 -15.83
N GLU A 247 6.19 -11.29 -15.85
CA GLU A 247 7.67 -11.34 -15.84
C GLU A 247 8.23 -12.08 -14.61
N CYS A 248 7.49 -12.03 -13.49
CA CYS A 248 7.80 -12.76 -12.26
C CYS A 248 7.10 -14.13 -12.17
N GLY A 249 6.39 -14.54 -13.23
CA GLY A 249 5.66 -15.80 -13.34
C GLY A 249 4.40 -15.86 -12.47
N ILE A 250 3.78 -14.73 -12.15
CA ILE A 250 2.53 -14.62 -11.38
C ILE A 250 1.39 -14.39 -12.36
N ASP A 251 0.39 -15.27 -12.36
CA ASP A 251 -0.77 -15.18 -13.26
C ASP A 251 -1.87 -14.38 -12.57
N ALA A 252 -2.08 -13.13 -12.99
CA ALA A 252 -3.07 -12.26 -12.36
C ALA A 252 -4.53 -12.75 -12.52
N SER A 253 -4.83 -13.71 -13.38
CA SER A 253 -6.19 -14.27 -13.51
C SER A 253 -6.48 -15.43 -12.56
N LYS A 254 -5.42 -16.13 -12.09
CA LYS A 254 -5.52 -17.31 -11.20
C LYS A 254 -4.95 -17.07 -9.81
N ASP A 255 -3.99 -16.16 -9.72
CA ASP A 255 -3.21 -15.85 -8.52
C ASP A 255 -3.71 -14.58 -7.81
N THR A 256 -4.60 -13.76 -8.40
CA THR A 256 -5.21 -12.58 -7.76
C THR A 256 -6.19 -12.91 -6.63
N GLU A 257 -6.65 -14.16 -6.52
CA GLU A 257 -7.32 -14.63 -5.30
C GLU A 257 -6.35 -14.73 -4.09
N PHE A 258 -5.04 -14.50 -4.28
CA PHE A 258 -4.01 -14.86 -3.31
C PHE A 258 -2.99 -13.77 -3.01
N THR A 259 -3.25 -13.09 -1.90
CA THR A 259 -2.48 -13.08 -0.65
C THR A 259 -2.77 -11.72 -0.02
N GLY A 260 -2.93 -11.62 1.30
CA GLY A 260 -3.09 -10.32 1.98
C GLY A 260 -1.83 -9.43 1.92
N MET A 261 -1.01 -9.58 0.87
CA MET A 261 0.26 -8.93 0.59
C MET A 261 0.21 -8.07 -0.67
N ILE A 262 -0.64 -8.37 -1.66
CA ILE A 262 -0.86 -7.52 -2.86
C ILE A 262 -2.32 -7.02 -2.86
N ALA A 263 -2.50 -5.75 -3.19
CA ALA A 263 -3.79 -5.15 -3.50
C ALA A 263 -3.91 -4.92 -5.01
N GLU A 264 -5.05 -5.32 -5.58
CA GLU A 264 -5.45 -4.93 -6.94
C GLU A 264 -6.06 -3.54 -6.88
N ILE A 265 -5.60 -2.66 -7.77
CA ILE A 265 -6.11 -1.30 -7.96
C ILE A 265 -6.30 -1.05 -9.46
N PHE A 266 -7.15 -0.12 -9.84
CA PHE A 266 -7.46 0.12 -11.26
C PHE A 266 -6.72 1.34 -11.79
N LYS A 267 -6.02 1.24 -12.92
CA LYS A 267 -5.25 2.34 -13.53
C LYS A 267 -5.60 2.48 -15.01
N MET A 268 -6.17 3.62 -15.39
CA MET A 268 -6.52 3.88 -16.80
C MET A 268 -5.31 4.28 -17.65
N GLU A 269 -5.22 3.79 -18.89
CA GLU A 269 -4.29 4.31 -19.92
C GLU A 269 -5.05 5.14 -20.96
N TYR A 270 -4.58 6.37 -21.18
CA TYR A 270 -5.02 7.31 -22.24
C TYR A 270 -6.55 7.38 -22.51
N GLY A 271 -7.39 7.20 -21.49
CA GLY A 271 -8.84 7.40 -21.59
C GLY A 271 -9.63 6.32 -22.34
N LEU A 272 -9.00 5.22 -22.78
CA LEU A 272 -9.64 4.22 -23.64
C LEU A 272 -9.81 2.84 -22.97
N HIS A 273 -8.92 2.45 -22.05
CA HIS A 273 -9.00 1.16 -21.36
C HIS A 273 -8.61 1.24 -19.88
N GLU A 274 -9.37 0.53 -19.05
CA GLU A 274 -9.07 0.28 -17.64
C GLU A 274 -8.04 -0.84 -17.56
N THR A 275 -6.81 -0.50 -17.17
CA THR A 275 -5.74 -1.46 -16.97
C THR A 275 -5.66 -1.79 -15.48
N LYS A 276 -5.68 -3.08 -15.14
CA LYS A 276 -5.45 -3.51 -13.76
C LYS A 276 -3.99 -3.25 -13.40
N VAL A 277 -3.77 -2.66 -12.23
CA VAL A 277 -2.45 -2.56 -11.63
C VAL A 277 -2.48 -2.99 -10.19
N TYR A 278 -1.31 -3.12 -9.61
CA TYR A 278 -1.11 -3.83 -8.37
C TYR A 278 -0.09 -3.08 -7.52
N CYS A 279 -0.24 -3.18 -6.21
CA CYS A 279 0.75 -2.70 -5.25
C CYS A 279 0.83 -3.67 -4.08
N PHE A 280 1.95 -3.66 -3.35
CA PHE A 280 1.98 -4.35 -2.07
C PHE A 280 1.08 -3.61 -1.06
N VAL A 281 0.43 -4.34 -0.15
CA VAL A 281 -0.45 -3.75 0.89
C VAL A 281 0.24 -2.67 1.72
N HIS A 282 1.57 -2.71 1.79
CA HIS A 282 2.40 -1.62 2.29
C HIS A 282 3.84 -1.75 1.77
N LEU A 283 4.54 -0.62 1.65
CA LEU A 283 5.96 -0.56 1.23
C LEU A 283 6.87 -1.47 2.06
N SER A 284 6.65 -1.53 3.37
CA SER A 284 7.44 -2.42 4.24
C SER A 284 7.29 -3.90 3.91
N VAL A 285 6.15 -4.33 3.34
CA VAL A 285 5.95 -5.71 2.88
C VAL A 285 6.78 -5.95 1.62
N GLN A 286 6.80 -4.98 0.69
CA GLN A 286 7.67 -5.01 -0.49
C GLN A 286 9.15 -5.08 -0.08
N GLU A 287 9.60 -4.18 0.79
CA GLU A 287 10.99 -4.11 1.24
C GLU A 287 11.42 -5.38 1.99
N PHE A 288 10.55 -5.96 2.82
CA PHE A 288 10.79 -7.25 3.48
C PHE A 288 10.93 -8.39 2.47
N LEU A 289 9.98 -8.52 1.54
CA LEU A 289 10.00 -9.57 0.53
C LEU A 289 11.21 -9.44 -0.41
N ALA A 290 11.60 -8.21 -0.75
CA ALA A 290 12.83 -7.94 -1.49
C ALA A 290 14.08 -8.41 -0.72
N ALA A 291 14.14 -8.16 0.60
CA ALA A 291 15.23 -8.66 1.44
C ALA A 291 15.29 -10.19 1.47
N VAL A 292 14.13 -10.85 1.57
CA VAL A 292 14.02 -12.31 1.45
C VAL A 292 14.54 -12.80 0.10
N HIS A 293 14.19 -12.12 -1.01
CA HIS A 293 14.66 -12.49 -2.34
C HIS A 293 16.19 -12.43 -2.46
N VAL A 294 16.80 -11.32 -2.03
CA VAL A 294 18.25 -11.13 -2.07
C VAL A 294 18.97 -12.19 -1.24
N PHE A 295 18.47 -12.47 -0.03
CA PHE A 295 19.04 -13.49 0.82
C PHE A 295 18.92 -14.91 0.22
N VAL A 296 17.78 -15.25 -0.37
CA VAL A 296 17.59 -16.53 -1.07
C VAL A 296 18.49 -16.65 -2.30
N CYS A 297 18.67 -15.57 -3.08
CA CYS A 297 19.58 -15.56 -4.23
C CYS A 297 21.03 -15.78 -3.79
N TYR A 298 21.45 -15.19 -2.67
CA TYR A 298 22.76 -15.45 -2.08
C TYR A 298 22.94 -16.93 -1.71
N LEU A 299 21.99 -17.53 -0.98
CA LEU A 299 22.06 -18.94 -0.59
C LEU A 299 22.12 -19.88 -1.81
N ASN A 300 21.39 -19.54 -2.88
CA ASN A 300 21.37 -20.31 -4.12
C ASN A 300 22.53 -19.99 -5.08
N LYS A 301 23.43 -19.07 -4.70
CA LYS A 301 24.53 -18.57 -5.56
C LYS A 301 24.06 -18.02 -6.90
N ASN A 302 22.85 -17.44 -6.95
CA ASN A 302 22.32 -16.80 -8.15
C ASN A 302 22.88 -15.37 -8.29
N MET A 303 24.10 -15.27 -8.81
CA MET A 303 24.82 -14.00 -8.91
C MET A 303 24.21 -13.03 -9.95
N GLN A 304 23.43 -13.53 -10.90
CA GLN A 304 22.76 -12.70 -11.90
C GLN A 304 21.76 -11.76 -11.23
N GLU A 305 20.95 -12.27 -10.30
CA GLU A 305 19.97 -11.47 -9.55
C GLU A 305 20.65 -10.49 -8.58
N LEU A 306 21.84 -10.82 -8.08
CA LEU A 306 22.60 -9.98 -7.15
C LEU A 306 23.41 -8.87 -7.84
N GLN A 307 23.47 -8.85 -9.17
CA GLN A 307 24.27 -7.89 -9.94
C GLN A 307 23.92 -6.43 -9.62
N PHE A 308 22.69 -6.16 -9.17
CA PHE A 308 22.27 -4.82 -8.71
C PHE A 308 23.21 -4.19 -7.67
N PHE A 309 23.88 -4.99 -6.84
CA PHE A 309 24.78 -4.53 -5.79
C PHE A 309 26.25 -4.39 -6.23
N PHE A 310 26.61 -4.84 -7.43
CA PHE A 310 28.01 -4.92 -7.88
C PHE A 310 28.22 -4.22 -9.22
N ASP A 311 29.26 -3.38 -9.30
CA ASP A 311 29.61 -2.68 -10.55
C ASP A 311 30.13 -3.63 -11.64
N LYS A 312 30.63 -4.80 -11.24
CA LYS A 312 31.15 -5.86 -12.12
C LYS A 312 30.64 -7.21 -11.64
N PRO A 313 30.47 -8.19 -12.55
CA PRO A 313 30.15 -9.56 -12.15
C PRO A 313 31.22 -10.08 -11.20
N GLU A 314 30.80 -10.58 -10.04
CA GLU A 314 31.68 -11.21 -9.08
C GLU A 314 31.26 -12.66 -8.84
N GLU A 315 32.26 -13.53 -8.73
CA GLU A 315 32.08 -14.93 -8.35
C GLU A 315 32.44 -15.11 -6.86
N ASN A 316 31.75 -16.02 -6.17
CA ASN A 316 32.04 -16.38 -4.77
C ASN A 316 32.00 -15.20 -3.77
N VAL A 317 30.98 -14.34 -3.90
CA VAL A 317 30.70 -13.28 -2.93
C VAL A 317 30.37 -13.88 -1.56
N THR A 318 30.97 -13.33 -0.50
CA THR A 318 30.63 -13.68 0.90
C THR A 318 29.42 -12.89 1.39
N LEU A 319 28.69 -13.40 2.38
CA LEU A 319 27.55 -12.70 2.98
C LEU A 319 27.97 -11.31 3.47
N GLN A 320 29.11 -11.20 4.14
CA GLN A 320 29.65 -9.93 4.61
C GLN A 320 29.86 -8.94 3.46
N LYS A 321 30.37 -9.40 2.32
CA LYS A 321 30.58 -8.54 1.14
C LYS A 321 29.26 -8.09 0.52
N LEU A 322 28.27 -8.99 0.43
CA LEU A 322 26.93 -8.64 -0.02
C LEU A 322 26.29 -7.58 0.89
N LEU A 323 26.35 -7.77 2.21
CA LEU A 323 25.80 -6.83 3.18
C LEU A 323 26.51 -5.47 3.09
N GLN A 324 27.83 -5.45 2.93
CA GLN A 324 28.57 -4.20 2.72
C GLN A 324 28.09 -3.47 1.45
N LYS A 325 27.91 -4.19 0.34
CA LYS A 325 27.39 -3.59 -0.90
C LYS A 325 25.95 -3.11 -0.79
N ALA A 326 25.12 -3.80 -0.02
CA ALA A 326 23.76 -3.34 0.28
C ALA A 326 23.78 -2.06 1.12
N VAL A 327 24.71 -1.93 2.09
CA VAL A 327 24.94 -0.68 2.84
C VAL A 327 25.37 0.45 1.90
N ASP A 328 26.37 0.21 1.05
CA ASP A 328 26.86 1.21 0.10
C ASP A 328 25.71 1.71 -0.81
N LYS A 329 24.89 0.79 -1.34
CA LYS A 329 23.72 1.13 -2.16
C LYS A 329 22.65 1.91 -1.40
N ALA A 330 22.36 1.55 -0.15
CA ALA A 330 21.40 2.29 0.66
C ALA A 330 21.91 3.72 0.94
N MET A 331 23.20 3.89 1.23
CA MET A 331 23.82 5.20 1.44
C MET A 331 23.80 6.11 0.19
N GLU A 332 23.86 5.52 -1.00
CA GLU A 332 23.70 6.25 -2.27
C GLU A 332 22.25 6.70 -2.52
N SER A 333 21.27 6.07 -1.87
CA SER A 333 19.84 6.37 -2.05
C SER A 333 19.46 7.68 -1.37
N ARG A 334 19.36 8.76 -2.15
CA ARG A 334 18.93 10.09 -1.66
C ARG A 334 17.52 10.09 -1.04
N LYS A 335 16.67 9.14 -1.44
CA LYS A 335 15.28 9.03 -0.97
C LYS A 335 15.14 8.07 0.23
N GLY A 336 16.19 7.35 0.62
CA GLY A 336 16.14 6.36 1.70
C GLY A 336 15.26 5.14 1.40
N HIS A 337 14.93 4.88 0.13
CA HIS A 337 13.99 3.81 -0.25
C HIS A 337 14.54 2.39 -0.02
N LEU A 338 15.81 2.26 0.36
CA LEU A 338 16.46 0.98 0.69
C LEU A 338 16.68 0.80 2.19
N ASP A 339 16.32 1.77 3.04
CA ASP A 339 16.69 1.77 4.46
C ASP A 339 16.01 0.62 5.21
N LEU A 340 14.72 0.42 4.96
CA LEU A 340 13.97 -0.64 5.63
C LEU A 340 14.29 -2.00 5.01
N PHE A 341 14.48 -2.06 3.69
CA PHE A 341 15.03 -3.25 3.00
C PHE A 341 16.35 -3.70 3.64
N LEU A 342 17.31 -2.78 3.82
CA LEU A 342 18.61 -3.08 4.41
C LEU A 342 18.45 -3.58 5.85
N ARG A 343 17.58 -2.94 6.64
CA ARG A 343 17.27 -3.38 8.01
C ARG A 343 16.73 -4.82 8.02
N PHE A 344 15.85 -5.17 7.10
CA PHE A 344 15.35 -6.54 6.97
C PHE A 344 16.44 -7.51 6.54
N LEU A 345 17.25 -7.17 5.53
CA LEU A 345 18.32 -8.02 5.03
C LEU A 345 19.35 -8.33 6.12
N MET A 346 19.76 -7.31 6.88
CA MET A 346 20.63 -7.47 8.04
C MET A 346 19.96 -8.35 9.11
N GLY A 347 18.69 -8.13 9.40
CA GLY A 347 17.94 -8.90 10.38
C GLY A 347 17.80 -10.38 10.00
N ILE A 348 17.58 -10.70 8.72
CA ILE A 348 17.51 -12.08 8.22
C ILE A 348 18.89 -12.75 8.32
N SER A 349 19.96 -11.99 8.16
CA SER A 349 21.34 -12.48 8.12
C SER A 349 21.97 -12.72 9.50
N LEU A 350 21.34 -12.29 10.61
CA LEU A 350 21.92 -12.33 11.96
C LEU A 350 22.16 -13.75 12.51
N GLU A 351 21.49 -14.78 11.97
CA GLU A 351 21.61 -16.19 12.38
C GLU A 351 22.14 -17.11 11.26
N SER A 352 22.70 -16.55 10.18
CA SER A 352 23.07 -17.26 8.94
C SER A 352 24.53 -17.66 8.82
#